data_AF-B7TW59-F1
#
_entry.id   AF-B7TW59-F1
#
_cell.length_a   1.000
_cell.length_b   1.000
_cell.length_c   1.000
_cell.angle_alpha   90.00
_cell.angle_beta   90.00
_cell.angle_gamma   90.00
#
_symmetry.space_group_name_H-M   'P 1'
#
loop_
_entity.id
_entity.type
_entity.pdbx_description
1 polymer ?
#
loop_
_entity_poly.entity_id
_entity_poly.type
_entity_poly.pdbx_seq_one_letter_code
_entity_poly.pdbx_strand_id
1 'polypeptide(L)'
;LKVQRLDRPYIKKDGKLAPVDWNEALTVAAKKLKNTKSNKIAAIAGDLADCESMLLLKEVMQKLGSGNIDCRQDGAKLIPSNRGSYVFNTTIEGIENADLCLLINANPRIEAPIINVRLRKRYLQGNFPVASVGPNIEYLYHVEKLGDNPDILSEIANGNHKFCELLSAAQSPMLIIGQDALVRDDSESVLVLAGKIAEKF
;
A
#
# COMPACT_ATOMS: atom_id res chain seq x y z
N LEU A 1 -12.83 -2.17 21.47
CA LEU A 1 -11.55 -2.74 21.94
C LEU A 1 -11.69 -3.23 23.40
N LYS A 2 -12.01 -4.51 23.66
CA LYS A 2 -12.29 -5.06 25.02
C LYS A 2 -11.41 -6.25 25.46
N VAL A 3 -10.56 -6.79 24.58
CA VAL A 3 -9.78 -8.01 24.85
C VAL A 3 -8.28 -7.77 24.61
N GLN A 4 -7.43 -8.43 25.39
CA GLN A 4 -5.95 -8.44 25.25
C GLN A 4 -5.31 -7.06 25.09
N ARG A 5 -5.77 -6.07 25.88
CA ARG A 5 -5.17 -4.74 25.89
C ARG A 5 -3.83 -4.76 26.61
N LEU A 6 -2.83 -4.09 26.05
CA LEU A 6 -1.66 -3.66 26.81
C LEU A 6 -2.11 -2.53 27.74
N ASP A 7 -2.31 -2.86 29.01
CA ASP A 7 -2.93 -2.00 30.04
C ASP A 7 -1.90 -1.27 30.92
N ARG A 8 -0.67 -1.77 30.96
CA ARG A 8 0.47 -1.25 31.73
C ARG A 8 1.77 -1.56 30.99
N PRO A 9 2.88 -0.88 31.31
CA PRO A 9 4.16 -1.24 30.73
C PRO A 9 4.73 -2.52 31.37
N TYR A 10 5.47 -3.28 30.58
CA TYR A 10 6.09 -4.54 30.99
C TYR A 10 7.56 -4.54 30.57
N ILE A 11 8.43 -5.15 31.39
CA ILE A 11 9.82 -5.43 31.03
C ILE A 11 10.16 -6.90 31.24
N LYS A 12 11.13 -7.42 30.48
CA LYS A 12 11.53 -8.82 30.58
C LYS A 12 12.48 -9.02 31.78
N LYS A 13 12.03 -9.74 32.81
CA LYS A 13 12.80 -10.19 33.99
C LYS A 13 12.80 -11.73 33.98
N ASP A 14 13.97 -12.36 34.06
CA ASP A 14 14.13 -13.82 34.07
C ASP A 14 13.37 -14.56 32.96
N GLY A 15 13.41 -14.00 31.75
CA GLY A 15 12.77 -14.58 30.58
C GLY A 15 11.27 -14.29 30.43
N LYS A 16 10.61 -13.70 31.43
CA LYS A 16 9.16 -13.40 31.42
C LYS A 16 8.88 -11.90 31.48
N LEU A 17 7.74 -11.47 30.93
CA LEU A 17 7.28 -10.09 31.05
C LEU A 17 6.72 -9.86 32.45
N ALA A 18 7.28 -8.89 33.17
CA ALA A 18 6.83 -8.45 34.47
C ALA A 18 6.31 -7.01 34.37
N PRO A 19 5.15 -6.69 34.99
CA PRO A 19 4.60 -5.35 34.98
C PRO A 19 5.45 -4.40 35.80
N VAL A 20 5.58 -3.16 35.33
CA VAL A 20 6.34 -2.09 35.99
C VAL A 20 5.59 -0.77 35.88
N ASP A 21 6.11 0.29 36.49
CA ASP A 21 5.62 1.64 36.26
C ASP A 21 6.24 2.28 34.99
N TRP A 22 5.71 3.43 34.59
CA TRP A 22 6.19 4.16 33.42
C TRP A 22 7.63 4.66 33.55
N ASN A 23 8.03 5.09 34.74
CA ASN A 23 9.37 5.64 34.97
C ASN A 23 10.44 4.54 34.82
N GLU A 24 10.21 3.35 35.39
CA GLU A 24 11.08 2.19 35.23
C GLU A 24 11.16 1.77 33.75
N ALA A 25 10.01 1.63 33.07
CA ALA A 25 9.96 1.21 31.68
C ALA A 25 10.72 2.16 30.74
N LEU A 26 10.47 3.47 30.85
CA LEU A 26 11.12 4.49 30.02
C LEU A 26 12.61 4.62 30.35
N THR A 27 13.00 4.50 31.62
CA THR A 27 14.41 4.52 32.03
C THR A 27 15.18 3.35 31.41
N VAL A 28 14.61 2.15 31.43
CA VAL A 28 15.21 0.96 30.82
C VAL A 28 15.34 1.13 29.30
N ALA A 29 14.30 1.62 28.62
CA ALA A 29 14.32 1.88 27.19
C ALA A 29 15.38 2.93 26.82
N ALA A 30 15.40 4.06 27.52
CA ALA A 30 16.35 5.15 27.30
C ALA A 30 17.80 4.70 27.52
N LYS A 31 18.08 3.91 28.56
CA LYS A 31 19.42 3.36 28.81
C LYS A 31 19.88 2.45 27.67
N LYS A 32 19.01 1.59 27.16
CA LYS A 32 19.33 0.72 26.00
C LYS A 32 19.60 1.53 24.75
N LEU A 33 18.75 2.52 24.45
CA LEU A 33 18.93 3.39 23.28
C LEU A 33 20.24 4.17 23.34
N LYS A 34 20.58 4.77 24.49
CA LYS A 34 21.85 5.51 24.68
C LYS A 34 23.11 4.65 24.51
N ASN A 35 23.03 3.38 24.87
CA ASN A 35 24.16 2.43 24.78
C ASN A 35 24.24 1.72 23.41
N THR A 36 23.31 2.00 22.49
CA THR A 36 23.27 1.39 21.17
C THR A 36 23.79 2.37 20.12
N LYS A 37 24.67 1.90 19.23
CA LYS A 37 25.13 2.71 18.10
C LYS A 37 23.95 3.08 17.20
N SER A 38 23.92 4.30 16.68
CA SER A 38 22.80 4.82 15.89
C SER A 38 22.43 3.92 14.71
N ASN A 39 23.41 3.38 13.99
CA ASN A 39 23.21 2.46 12.87
C ASN A 39 22.58 1.10 13.24
N LYS A 40 22.47 0.77 14.54
CA LYS A 40 21.79 -0.43 15.06
C LYS A 40 20.43 -0.13 15.67
N ILE A 41 20.00 1.13 15.69
CA ILE A 41 18.66 1.53 16.13
C ILE A 41 17.79 1.59 14.89
N ALA A 42 16.62 0.96 14.93
CA ALA A 42 15.61 1.03 13.89
C ALA A 42 14.22 1.18 14.53
N ALA A 43 13.29 1.77 13.79
CA ALA A 43 11.90 1.92 14.19
C ALA A 43 10.97 1.50 13.05
N ILE A 44 9.95 0.73 13.39
CA ILE A 44 8.87 0.36 12.47
C ILE A 44 7.58 0.93 13.06
N ALA A 45 6.96 1.86 12.36
CA ALA A 45 5.63 2.34 12.70
C ALA A 45 4.59 1.29 12.28
N GLY A 46 3.64 0.99 13.16
CA GLY A 46 2.57 0.04 12.85
C GLY A 46 1.45 0.67 12.03
N ASP A 47 0.65 -0.16 11.34
CA ASP A 47 -0.38 0.28 10.38
C ASP A 47 -1.52 1.09 11.02
N LEU A 48 -1.67 1.02 12.34
CA LEU A 48 -2.69 1.74 13.11
C LEU A 48 -2.13 2.95 13.88
N ALA A 49 -0.85 3.30 13.68
CA ALA A 49 -0.26 4.49 14.29
C ALA A 49 -0.80 5.76 13.60
N ASP A 50 -1.08 6.80 14.40
CA ASP A 50 -1.47 8.10 13.89
C ASP A 50 -0.26 8.92 13.39
N CYS A 51 -0.54 9.96 12.61
CA CYS A 51 0.48 10.83 12.02
C CYS A 51 1.35 11.50 13.09
N GLU A 52 0.74 11.88 14.21
CA GLU A 52 1.39 12.54 15.33
C GLU A 52 2.41 11.62 16.00
N SER A 53 2.05 10.38 16.34
CA SER A 53 2.99 9.42 16.93
C SER A 53 4.10 9.06 15.95
N MET A 54 3.79 8.93 14.66
CA MET A 54 4.80 8.69 13.62
C MET A 54 5.78 9.86 13.49
N LEU A 55 5.30 11.10 13.56
CA LEU A 55 6.15 12.30 13.56
C LEU A 55 7.05 12.34 14.79
N LEU A 56 6.51 12.10 15.98
CA LEU A 56 7.29 12.06 17.23
C LEU A 56 8.35 10.96 17.19
N LEU A 57 8.01 9.76 16.68
CA LEU A 57 8.96 8.67 16.51
C LEU A 57 10.08 9.07 15.55
N LYS A 58 9.74 9.74 14.43
CA LYS A 58 10.71 10.25 13.47
C LYS A 58 11.67 11.25 14.10
N GLU A 59 11.18 12.20 14.87
CA GLU A 59 12.02 13.18 15.57
C GLU A 59 12.94 12.53 16.62
N VAL A 60 12.44 11.53 17.36
CA VAL A 60 13.25 10.77 18.32
C VAL A 60 14.39 10.04 17.60
N MET A 61 14.09 9.37 16.49
CA MET A 61 15.09 8.65 15.69
C MET A 61 16.15 9.59 15.08
N GLN A 62 15.74 10.76 14.61
CA GLN A 62 16.65 11.81 14.15
C GLN A 62 17.59 12.29 15.27
N LYS A 63 17.07 12.52 16.48
CA LYS A 63 17.88 12.88 17.66
C LYS A 63 18.84 11.78 18.09
N LEU A 64 18.49 10.51 17.86
CA LEU A 64 19.36 9.36 18.05
C LEU A 64 20.37 9.15 16.90
N GLY A 65 20.31 9.98 15.84
CA GLY A 65 21.18 9.89 14.69
C GLY A 65 20.92 8.67 13.80
N SER A 66 19.73 8.07 13.87
CA SER A 66 19.35 6.92 13.05
C SER A 66 18.35 7.31 11.97
N GLY A 67 18.67 6.95 10.72
CA GLY A 67 17.76 7.06 9.58
C GLY A 67 16.93 5.79 9.33
N ASN A 68 17.08 4.75 10.14
CA ASN A 68 16.43 3.46 9.94
C ASN A 68 14.98 3.50 10.43
N ILE A 69 14.09 4.10 9.64
CA ILE A 69 12.68 4.26 9.98
C ILE A 69 11.85 3.76 8.80
N ASP A 70 10.85 2.93 9.06
CA ASP A 70 9.90 2.49 8.05
C ASP A 70 8.50 2.37 8.66
N CYS A 71 7.47 2.37 7.82
CA CYS A 71 6.09 2.03 8.19
C CYS A 71 5.55 0.84 7.38
N ARG A 72 6.30 0.36 6.39
CA ARG A 72 5.90 -0.70 5.46
C ARG A 72 6.29 -2.04 6.05
N GLN A 73 5.46 -2.56 6.94
CA GLN A 73 5.67 -3.85 7.59
C GLN A 73 5.68 -5.02 6.59
N ASP A 74 4.99 -4.84 5.46
CA ASP A 74 4.91 -5.75 4.33
C ASP A 74 6.15 -5.68 3.41
N GLY A 75 6.96 -4.62 3.50
CA GLY A 75 8.13 -4.41 2.65
C GLY A 75 7.84 -3.75 1.30
N ALA A 76 6.67 -3.13 1.12
CA ALA A 76 6.26 -2.52 -0.14
C ALA A 76 7.31 -1.55 -0.73
N LYS A 77 7.60 -1.65 -2.03
CA LYS A 77 8.52 -0.76 -2.74
C LYS A 77 7.74 0.41 -3.34
N LEU A 78 7.64 1.48 -2.56
CA LEU A 78 7.04 2.76 -2.97
C LEU A 78 8.14 3.75 -3.36
N ILE A 79 7.77 4.79 -4.14
CA ILE A 79 8.67 5.88 -4.52
C ILE A 79 8.38 7.08 -3.59
N PRO A 80 9.14 7.28 -2.49
CA PRO A 80 8.73 8.23 -1.44
C PRO A 80 8.72 9.69 -1.92
N SER A 81 9.56 10.02 -2.89
CA SER A 81 9.65 11.36 -3.51
C SER A 81 8.46 11.68 -4.42
N ASN A 82 7.66 10.68 -4.82
CA ASN A 82 6.49 10.87 -5.67
C ASN A 82 5.22 10.47 -4.93
N ARG A 83 4.47 11.48 -4.44
CA ARG A 83 3.19 11.25 -3.75
C ARG A 83 2.18 10.49 -4.60
N GLY A 84 2.19 10.68 -5.91
CA GLY A 84 1.30 9.98 -6.83
C GLY A 84 1.49 8.46 -6.84
N SER A 85 2.64 7.96 -6.36
CA SER A 85 2.95 6.53 -6.34
C SER A 85 2.26 5.72 -5.23
N TYR A 86 1.68 6.38 -4.22
CA TYR A 86 1.13 5.72 -3.04
C TYR A 86 -0.22 6.28 -2.56
N VAL A 87 -0.83 7.18 -3.34
CA VAL A 87 -2.18 7.70 -3.06
C VAL A 87 -3.15 7.26 -4.14
N PHE A 88 -4.42 7.20 -3.77
CA PHE A 88 -5.50 6.93 -4.71
C PHE A 88 -5.84 8.22 -5.49
N ASN A 89 -5.05 8.52 -6.53
CA ASN A 89 -5.07 9.81 -7.25
C ASN A 89 -6.45 10.19 -7.79
N THR A 90 -7.20 9.22 -8.33
CA THR A 90 -8.55 9.41 -8.89
C THR A 90 -9.58 9.85 -7.84
N THR A 91 -9.28 9.68 -6.55
CA THR A 91 -10.23 9.78 -5.42
C THR A 91 -11.33 8.71 -5.47
N ILE A 92 -11.90 8.38 -4.31
CA ILE A 92 -12.97 7.38 -4.21
C ILE A 92 -14.24 7.84 -4.93
N GLU A 93 -14.51 9.15 -4.93
CA GLU A 93 -15.65 9.74 -5.64
C GLU A 93 -15.43 9.75 -7.16
N GLY A 94 -14.20 10.05 -7.60
CA GLY A 94 -13.85 10.09 -9.02
C GLY A 94 -13.97 8.75 -9.75
N ILE A 95 -14.10 7.63 -9.03
CA ILE A 95 -14.45 6.32 -9.62
C ILE A 95 -15.73 6.42 -10.46
N GLU A 96 -16.67 7.29 -10.06
CA GLU A 96 -17.94 7.46 -10.77
C GLU A 96 -17.79 8.15 -12.13
N ASN A 97 -16.66 8.84 -12.37
CA ASN A 97 -16.38 9.52 -13.63
C ASN A 97 -15.52 8.67 -14.57
N ALA A 98 -14.95 7.56 -14.10
CA ALA A 98 -14.11 6.71 -14.93
C ALA A 98 -14.95 5.97 -15.96
N ASP A 99 -14.43 5.80 -17.18
CA ASP A 99 -15.08 5.06 -18.26
C ASP A 99 -14.39 3.73 -18.60
N LEU A 100 -13.20 3.49 -18.06
CA LEU A 100 -12.51 2.22 -18.11
C LEU A 100 -11.70 2.01 -16.83
N CYS A 101 -11.62 0.78 -16.33
CA CYS A 101 -10.78 0.45 -15.18
C CYS A 101 -9.85 -0.75 -15.45
N LEU A 102 -8.57 -0.57 -15.17
CA LEU A 102 -7.58 -1.64 -15.16
C LEU A 102 -7.14 -1.93 -13.72
N LEU A 103 -7.40 -3.14 -13.25
CA LEU A 103 -6.97 -3.67 -11.96
C LEU A 103 -5.63 -4.40 -12.13
N ILE A 104 -4.60 -3.98 -11.39
CA ILE A 104 -3.25 -4.56 -11.43
C ILE A 104 -3.01 -5.26 -10.09
N ASN A 105 -3.07 -6.59 -10.11
CA ASN A 105 -2.92 -7.48 -8.95
C ASN A 105 -3.71 -6.98 -7.73
N ALA A 106 -4.96 -6.57 -7.96
CA ALA A 106 -5.82 -5.96 -6.97
C ALA A 106 -7.07 -6.82 -6.71
N ASN A 107 -7.37 -7.05 -5.44
CA ASN A 107 -8.64 -7.61 -4.98
C ASN A 107 -9.41 -6.57 -4.12
N PRO A 108 -10.10 -5.60 -4.77
CA PRO A 108 -10.83 -4.56 -4.04
C PRO A 108 -11.86 -5.13 -3.05
N ARG A 109 -12.38 -6.34 -3.27
CA ARG A 109 -13.37 -6.97 -2.38
C ARG A 109 -12.78 -7.25 -0.99
N ILE A 110 -11.51 -7.62 -0.91
CA ILE A 110 -10.83 -7.98 0.34
C ILE A 110 -10.04 -6.77 0.88
N GLU A 111 -9.28 -6.12 0.02
CA GLU A 111 -8.36 -5.04 0.40
C GLU A 111 -9.10 -3.74 0.74
N ALA A 112 -10.10 -3.36 -0.07
CA ALA A 112 -10.80 -2.09 0.07
C ALA A 112 -12.29 -2.20 -0.30
N PRO A 113 -13.14 -2.80 0.55
CA PRO A 113 -14.53 -3.10 0.22
C PRO A 113 -15.35 -1.88 -0.23
N ILE A 114 -15.04 -0.68 0.28
CA ILE A 114 -15.69 0.57 -0.14
C ILE A 114 -15.34 0.93 -1.58
N ILE A 115 -14.08 0.77 -2.00
CA ILE A 115 -13.66 0.95 -3.40
C ILE A 115 -14.38 -0.07 -4.28
N ASN A 116 -14.46 -1.33 -3.87
CA ASN A 116 -15.21 -2.36 -4.61
C ASN A 116 -16.70 -2.01 -4.79
N VAL A 117 -17.35 -1.47 -3.76
CA VAL A 117 -18.74 -1.04 -3.85
C VAL A 117 -18.90 0.14 -4.83
N ARG A 118 -17.95 1.08 -4.87
CA ARG A 118 -17.96 2.19 -5.83
C ARG A 118 -17.71 1.72 -7.26
N LEU A 119 -16.77 0.81 -7.47
CA LEU A 119 -16.54 0.16 -8.77
C LEU A 119 -17.80 -0.57 -9.25
N ARG A 120 -18.45 -1.33 -8.36
CA ARG A 120 -19.71 -2.01 -8.68
C ARG A 120 -20.83 -1.01 -8.99
N LYS A 121 -20.95 0.09 -8.23
CA LYS A 121 -21.93 1.16 -8.50
C LYS A 121 -21.72 1.73 -9.90
N ARG A 122 -20.47 2.06 -10.25
CA ARG A 122 -20.11 2.59 -11.57
C ARG A 122 -20.38 1.57 -12.68
N TYR A 123 -20.03 0.30 -12.47
CA TYR A 123 -20.30 -0.79 -13.40
C TYR A 123 -21.80 -0.95 -13.71
N LEU A 124 -22.66 -0.85 -12.70
CA LEU A 124 -24.12 -0.96 -12.86
C LEU A 124 -24.74 0.18 -13.68
N GLN A 125 -24.04 1.31 -13.85
CA GLN A 125 -24.48 2.39 -14.74
C GLN A 125 -24.21 2.08 -16.22
N GLY A 126 -23.49 1.00 -16.53
CA GLY A 126 -23.15 0.59 -17.90
C GLY A 126 -21.92 1.31 -18.47
N ASN A 127 -21.46 0.88 -19.65
CA ASN A 127 -20.32 1.45 -20.37
C ASN A 127 -19.09 1.68 -19.47
N PHE A 128 -18.70 0.63 -18.75
CA PHE A 128 -17.53 0.63 -17.86
C PHE A 128 -16.83 -0.73 -17.96
N PRO A 129 -16.06 -0.97 -19.03
CA PRO A 129 -15.17 -2.11 -19.11
C PRO A 129 -14.19 -2.11 -17.92
N VAL A 130 -14.13 -3.25 -17.24
CA VAL A 130 -13.14 -3.49 -16.19
C VAL A 130 -12.30 -4.68 -16.61
N ALA A 131 -10.98 -4.53 -16.56
CA ALA A 131 -10.04 -5.60 -16.85
C ALA A 131 -9.09 -5.80 -15.66
N SER A 132 -8.52 -7.01 -15.55
CA SER A 132 -7.53 -7.35 -14.52
C SER A 132 -6.29 -8.00 -15.12
N VAL A 133 -5.13 -7.56 -14.66
CA VAL A 133 -3.85 -8.24 -14.82
C VAL A 133 -3.43 -8.73 -13.43
N GLY A 134 -3.33 -10.03 -13.23
CA GLY A 134 -3.01 -10.62 -11.93
C GLY A 134 -3.69 -11.97 -11.72
N PRO A 135 -3.69 -12.46 -10.47
CA PRO A 135 -4.21 -13.78 -10.14
C PRO A 135 -5.70 -13.91 -10.47
N ASN A 136 -6.13 -15.15 -10.64
CA ASN A 136 -7.51 -15.48 -10.95
C ASN A 136 -8.44 -15.17 -9.76
N ILE A 137 -8.94 -13.93 -9.69
CA ILE A 137 -9.86 -13.46 -8.65
C ILE A 137 -11.31 -13.56 -9.14
N GLU A 138 -12.23 -13.89 -8.22
CA GLU A 138 -13.67 -13.80 -8.45
C GLU A 138 -14.21 -12.43 -8.05
N TYR A 139 -14.67 -11.67 -9.04
CA TYR A 139 -15.28 -10.36 -8.87
C TYR A 139 -16.82 -10.45 -8.85
N LEU A 140 -17.48 -9.48 -8.21
CA LEU A 140 -18.95 -9.42 -8.12
C LEU A 140 -19.63 -8.80 -9.36
N TYR A 141 -18.83 -8.51 -10.39
CA TYR A 141 -19.22 -7.94 -11.66
C TYR A 141 -18.25 -8.48 -12.72
N HIS A 142 -18.60 -8.34 -14.01
CA HIS A 142 -17.75 -8.85 -15.07
C HIS A 142 -16.43 -8.08 -15.10
N VAL A 143 -15.32 -8.84 -15.08
CA VAL A 143 -13.97 -8.33 -15.24
C VAL A 143 -13.28 -9.20 -16.27
N GLU A 144 -12.76 -8.57 -17.32
CA GLU A 144 -11.97 -9.23 -18.35
C GLU A 144 -10.59 -9.59 -17.79
N LYS A 145 -10.24 -10.87 -17.78
CA LYS A 145 -8.96 -11.35 -17.27
C LYS A 145 -7.95 -11.35 -18.41
N LEU A 146 -7.01 -10.41 -18.38
CA LEU A 146 -5.96 -10.30 -19.41
C LEU A 146 -4.86 -11.34 -19.20
N GLY A 147 -4.71 -11.84 -17.97
CA GLY A 147 -3.74 -12.85 -17.57
C GLY A 147 -3.06 -12.49 -16.25
N ASP A 148 -2.11 -13.31 -15.80
CA ASP A 148 -1.41 -13.18 -14.52
C ASP A 148 0.10 -12.86 -14.67
N ASN A 149 0.60 -12.78 -15.90
CA ASN A 149 2.00 -12.49 -16.18
C ASN A 149 2.29 -10.96 -16.15
N PRO A 150 3.30 -10.50 -15.39
CA PRO A 150 3.79 -9.11 -15.44
C PRO A 150 4.15 -8.59 -16.85
N ASP A 151 4.54 -9.47 -17.78
CA ASP A 151 4.87 -9.09 -19.16
C ASP A 151 3.70 -8.39 -19.87
N ILE A 152 2.46 -8.69 -19.49
CA ILE A 152 1.25 -8.05 -20.04
C ILE A 152 1.29 -6.54 -19.79
N LEU A 153 1.78 -6.08 -18.63
CA LEU A 153 1.94 -4.65 -18.34
C LEU A 153 2.98 -4.01 -19.27
N SER A 154 4.05 -4.74 -19.60
CA SER A 154 5.05 -4.29 -20.57
C SER A 154 4.47 -4.20 -21.98
N GLU A 155 3.67 -5.18 -22.40
CA GLU A 155 2.98 -5.15 -23.69
C GLU A 155 2.00 -3.99 -23.81
N ILE A 156 1.21 -3.73 -22.75
CA ILE A 156 0.28 -2.60 -22.70
C ILE A 156 1.04 -1.27 -22.73
N ALA A 157 2.10 -1.12 -21.93
CA ALA A 157 2.92 0.09 -21.92
C ALA A 157 3.53 0.38 -23.30
N ASN A 158 3.98 -0.67 -24.00
CA ASN A 158 4.54 -0.55 -25.35
C ASN A 158 3.47 -0.34 -26.44
N GLY A 159 2.19 -0.61 -26.16
CA GLY A 159 1.10 -0.46 -27.14
C GLY A 159 0.84 -1.70 -28.00
N ASN A 160 1.39 -2.85 -27.62
CA ASN A 160 1.32 -4.09 -28.40
C ASN A 160 0.15 -5.01 -27.98
N HIS A 161 -0.57 -4.65 -26.92
CA HIS A 161 -1.66 -5.45 -26.38
C HIS A 161 -3.01 -4.96 -26.93
N LYS A 162 -3.96 -5.88 -27.15
CA LYS A 162 -5.31 -5.54 -27.66
C LYS A 162 -6.06 -4.55 -26.78
N PHE A 163 -5.81 -4.60 -25.47
CA PHE A 163 -6.39 -3.68 -24.49
C PHE A 163 -5.98 -2.21 -24.70
N CYS A 164 -4.89 -1.95 -25.43
CA CYS A 164 -4.46 -0.59 -25.76
C CYS A 164 -5.50 0.17 -26.60
N GLU A 165 -6.26 -0.52 -27.46
CA GLU A 165 -7.33 0.12 -28.24
C GLU A 165 -8.43 0.66 -27.33
N LEU A 166 -8.79 -0.10 -26.28
CA LEU A 166 -9.78 0.32 -25.29
C LEU A 166 -9.24 1.46 -24.42
N LEU A 167 -7.97 1.40 -24.01
CA LEU A 167 -7.34 2.49 -23.25
C LEU A 167 -7.26 3.79 -24.04
N SER A 168 -6.92 3.74 -25.34
CA SER A 168 -6.90 4.93 -26.21
C SER A 168 -8.28 5.50 -26.51
N ALA A 169 -9.32 4.66 -26.51
CA ALA A 169 -10.69 5.10 -26.74
C ALA A 169 -11.36 5.69 -25.48
N ALA A 170 -10.83 5.37 -24.29
CA ALA A 170 -11.31 5.89 -23.02
C ALA A 170 -10.96 7.37 -22.84
N GLN A 171 -11.91 8.17 -22.37
CA GLN A 171 -11.74 9.58 -22.03
C GLN A 171 -11.27 9.77 -20.59
N SER A 172 -11.56 8.83 -19.70
CA SER A 172 -11.20 8.90 -18.29
C SER A 172 -10.86 7.50 -17.75
N PRO A 173 -9.78 6.87 -18.29
CA PRO A 173 -9.33 5.59 -17.80
C PRO A 173 -8.79 5.71 -16.37
N MET A 174 -8.95 4.65 -15.59
CA MET A 174 -8.36 4.56 -14.25
C MET A 174 -7.60 3.26 -14.06
N LEU A 175 -6.44 3.34 -13.41
CA LEU A 175 -5.62 2.20 -13.03
C LEU A 175 -5.64 2.06 -11.50
N ILE A 176 -5.89 0.85 -11.01
CA ILE A 176 -5.83 0.52 -9.58
C ILE A 176 -4.76 -0.55 -9.39
N ILE A 177 -3.72 -0.22 -8.63
CA ILE A 177 -2.65 -1.15 -8.27
C ILE A 177 -2.93 -1.67 -6.86
N GLY A 178 -3.00 -2.99 -6.71
CA GLY A 178 -3.16 -3.63 -5.40
C GLY A 178 -1.86 -3.57 -4.60
N GLN A 179 -1.98 -3.54 -3.27
CA GLN A 179 -0.81 -3.44 -2.38
C GLN A 179 0.14 -4.64 -2.56
N ASP A 180 -0.41 -5.83 -2.80
CA ASP A 180 0.36 -7.07 -3.00
C ASP A 180 1.24 -7.01 -4.26
N ALA A 181 0.89 -6.19 -5.25
CA ALA A 181 1.74 -5.93 -6.42
C ALA A 181 3.05 -5.23 -6.04
N LEU A 182 3.03 -4.47 -4.94
CA LEU A 182 4.10 -3.58 -4.51
C LEU A 182 5.09 -4.26 -3.56
N VAL A 183 4.80 -5.49 -3.12
CA VAL A 183 5.64 -6.25 -2.15
C VAL A 183 6.57 -7.26 -2.85
N ARG A 184 6.33 -7.56 -4.12
CA ARG A 184 7.09 -8.52 -4.92
C ARG A 184 8.51 -8.03 -5.24
N ASP A 185 9.37 -8.94 -5.69
CA ASP A 185 10.73 -8.59 -6.11
C ASP A 185 10.75 -7.67 -7.36
N ASP A 186 9.75 -7.80 -8.23
CA ASP A 186 9.55 -7.02 -9.46
C ASP A 186 8.67 -5.77 -9.28
N SER A 187 8.30 -5.44 -8.03
CA SER A 187 7.32 -4.39 -7.73
C SER A 187 7.68 -3.00 -8.26
N GLU A 188 8.97 -2.65 -8.29
CA GLU A 188 9.43 -1.37 -8.84
C GLU A 188 9.13 -1.29 -10.33
N SER A 189 9.33 -2.39 -11.06
CA SER A 189 8.99 -2.47 -12.49
C SER A 189 7.47 -2.39 -12.71
N VAL A 190 6.67 -3.05 -11.87
CA VAL A 190 5.20 -2.96 -11.93
C VAL A 190 4.74 -1.51 -11.78
N LEU A 191 5.25 -0.80 -10.79
CA LEU A 191 4.89 0.60 -10.51
C LEU A 191 5.33 1.53 -11.66
N VAL A 192 6.54 1.34 -12.20
CA VAL A 192 7.04 2.11 -13.35
C VAL A 192 6.22 1.83 -14.62
N LEU A 193 5.86 0.57 -14.89
CA LEU A 193 5.05 0.18 -16.04
C LEU A 193 3.63 0.76 -15.93
N ALA A 194 3.01 0.68 -14.75
CA ALA A 194 1.71 1.29 -14.51
C ALA A 194 1.75 2.82 -14.71
N GLY A 195 2.83 3.48 -14.24
CA GLY A 195 3.08 4.90 -14.51
C GLY A 195 3.18 5.21 -16.01
N LYS A 196 3.95 4.42 -16.77
CA LYS A 196 4.07 4.58 -18.23
C LYS A 196 2.74 4.40 -18.96
N ILE A 197 1.90 3.46 -18.51
CA ILE A 197 0.55 3.27 -19.09
C ILE A 197 -0.29 4.52 -18.82
N ALA A 198 -0.29 5.03 -17.59
CA ALA A 198 -1.04 6.22 -17.21
C ALA A 198 -0.54 7.53 -17.85
N GLU A 199 0.73 7.61 -18.24
CA GLU A 199 1.26 8.78 -18.99
C GLU A 199 0.94 8.71 -20.48
N LYS A 200 0.73 7.52 -21.03
CA LYS A 200 0.55 7.29 -22.47
C LYS A 200 -0.91 7.36 -22.92
N PHE A 201 -1.83 6.89 -22.09
CA PHE A 201 -3.26 6.81 -22.35
C PHE A 201 -4.01 7.71 -21.37
#